data_AF-A0A242NGH8-F1
#
_entry.id   AF-A0A242NGH8-F1
#
_cell.length_a   1.000
_cell.length_b   1.000
_cell.length_c   1.000
_cell.angle_alpha   90.00
_cell.angle_beta   90.00
_cell.angle_gamma   90.00
#
_symmetry.space_group_name_H-M   'P 1'
#
loop_
_entity.id
_entity.type
_entity.pdbx_description
1 polymer ?
#
loop_
_entity_poly.entity_id
_entity_poly.type
_entity_poly.pdbx_seq_one_letter_code
_entity_poly.pdbx_strand_id
1 'polypeptide(L)'
;MSGHPINQAIIAQLLFDLRNGQLRRALDMGFSEEDLTLLQDPEMLSVLVNSSVRWSTVSVNAEVMHRLLSRVKDSDKEIQMIDLMLKYGASILSLDQA
;
A
#
# COMPACT_ATOMS: atom_id res chain seq x y z
N MET A 1 -27.25 -9.73 4.34
CA MET A 1 -26.39 -9.19 5.42
C MET A 1 -24.97 -9.25 4.93
N SER A 2 -24.41 -8.12 4.49
CA SER A 2 -23.02 -8.06 4.01
C SER A 2 -22.12 -7.66 5.18
N GLY A 3 -21.06 -8.44 5.42
CA GLY A 3 -20.05 -8.11 6.43
C GLY A 3 -19.42 -6.73 6.18
N HIS A 4 -18.78 -6.16 7.20
CA HIS A 4 -18.19 -4.84 7.10
C HIS A 4 -17.04 -4.82 6.06
N PRO A 5 -17.00 -3.88 5.10
CA PRO A 5 -16.07 -3.92 3.97
C PRO A 5 -14.59 -3.89 4.39
N ILE A 6 -14.26 -3.19 5.48
CA ILE A 6 -12.89 -3.17 6.00
C ILE A 6 -12.44 -4.52 6.57
N ASN A 7 -13.35 -5.26 7.20
CA ASN A 7 -13.07 -6.59 7.73
C ASN A 7 -12.80 -7.54 6.56
N GLN A 8 -13.61 -7.44 5.49
CA GLN A 8 -13.42 -8.23 4.27
C GLN A 8 -12.07 -7.93 3.61
N ALA A 9 -11.69 -6.65 3.51
CA ALA A 9 -10.40 -6.27 2.95
C ALA A 9 -9.21 -6.85 3.75
N ILE A 10 -9.29 -6.80 5.08
CA ILE A 10 -8.23 -7.33 5.95
C ILE A 10 -8.15 -8.86 5.85
N ILE A 11 -9.28 -9.56 5.87
CA ILE A 11 -9.26 -11.03 5.72
C ILE A 11 -8.77 -11.43 4.33
N ALA A 12 -9.18 -10.74 3.27
CA ALA A 12 -8.69 -11.02 1.93
C ALA A 12 -7.16 -10.85 1.82
N GLN A 13 -6.63 -9.79 2.43
CA GLN A 13 -5.19 -9.54 2.48
C GLN A 13 -4.47 -10.59 3.33
N LEU A 14 -5.02 -10.94 4.49
CA LEU A 14 -4.50 -11.97 5.38
C LEU A 14 -4.40 -13.33 4.66
N LEU A 15 -5.46 -13.76 3.99
CA LEU A 15 -5.49 -15.02 3.24
C LEU A 15 -4.48 -15.02 2.09
N PHE A 16 -4.31 -13.87 1.42
CA PHE A 16 -3.30 -13.70 0.39
C PHE A 16 -1.89 -13.89 0.96
N ASP A 17 -1.58 -13.23 2.08
CA ASP A 17 -0.27 -13.33 2.71
C ASP A 17 0.00 -14.74 3.25
N LEU A 18 -0.99 -15.39 3.89
CA LEU A 18 -0.87 -16.78 4.36
C LEU A 18 -0.60 -17.76 3.20
N ARG A 19 -1.36 -17.64 2.09
CA ARG A 19 -1.17 -18.49 0.91
C ARG A 19 0.22 -18.35 0.29
N ASN A 20 0.82 -17.16 0.41
CA ASN A 20 2.16 -16.87 -0.11
C ASN A 20 3.27 -17.12 0.92
N GLY A 21 2.98 -17.70 2.09
CA GLY A 21 3.95 -17.95 3.15
C GLY A 21 4.45 -16.68 3.86
N GLN A 22 3.72 -15.57 3.74
CA GLN A 22 4.10 -14.25 4.24
C GLN A 22 3.57 -14.02 5.66
N LEU A 23 3.83 -14.98 6.57
CA LEU A 23 3.41 -14.93 7.97
C LEU A 23 3.84 -13.64 8.68
N ARG A 24 5.03 -13.12 8.35
CA ARG A 24 5.55 -11.85 8.88
C ARG A 24 4.57 -10.69 8.66
N ARG A 25 3.95 -10.60 7.48
CA ARG A 25 3.02 -9.51 7.16
C ARG A 25 1.69 -9.64 7.90
N ALA A 26 1.25 -10.87 8.13
CA ALA A 26 0.08 -11.14 8.95
C ALA A 26 0.31 -10.69 10.41
N LEU A 27 1.51 -10.95 10.95
CA LEU A 27 1.91 -10.43 12.27
C LEU A 27 1.99 -8.90 12.27
N ASP A 28 2.52 -8.27 11.23
CA ASP A 28 2.60 -6.82 11.09
C ASP A 28 1.22 -6.14 11.04
N MET A 29 0.17 -6.86 10.63
CA MET A 29 -1.23 -6.38 10.71
C MET A 29 -1.80 -6.43 12.13
N GLY A 30 -1.09 -7.03 13.09
CA GLY A 30 -1.50 -7.15 14.48
C GLY A 30 -2.16 -8.47 14.83
N PHE A 31 -2.12 -9.48 13.96
CA PHE A 31 -2.52 -10.85 14.32
C PHE A 31 -1.41 -11.52 15.14
N SER A 32 -1.76 -12.29 16.16
CA SER A 32 -0.82 -13.15 16.87
C SER A 32 -0.67 -14.50 16.18
N GLU A 33 0.38 -15.27 16.51
CA GLU A 33 0.54 -16.64 15.98
C GLU A 33 -0.64 -17.55 16.37
N GLU A 34 -1.23 -17.34 17.54
CA GLU A 34 -2.42 -18.03 18.02
C GLU A 34 -3.63 -17.71 17.13
N ASP A 35 -3.84 -16.42 16.82
CA ASP A 35 -4.89 -16.00 15.88
C ASP A 35 -4.70 -16.65 14.51
N LEU A 36 -3.46 -16.66 13.99
CA LEU A 36 -3.16 -17.26 12.69
C LEU A 36 -3.39 -18.77 12.68
N THR A 37 -3.18 -19.45 13.80
CA THR A 37 -3.47 -20.87 13.97
C THR A 37 -4.98 -21.12 13.98
N LEU A 38 -5.75 -20.31 14.71
CA LEU A 38 -7.22 -20.39 14.73
C LEU A 38 -7.82 -20.08 13.35
N LEU A 39 -7.22 -19.16 12.61
CA LEU A 39 -7.65 -18.77 11.27
C LEU A 39 -7.25 -19.77 10.18
N GLN A 40 -6.58 -20.88 10.52
CA GLN A 40 -6.50 -22.02 9.61
C GLN A 40 -7.85 -22.72 9.47
N ASP A 41 -8.73 -22.59 10.47
CA ASP A 41 -10.10 -23.11 10.41
C ASP A 41 -11.00 -22.22 9.53
N PRO A 42 -11.55 -22.75 8.41
CA PRO A 42 -12.46 -22.01 7.55
C PRO A 42 -13.71 -21.49 8.28
N GLU A 43 -14.17 -22.17 9.33
CA GLU A 43 -15.34 -21.71 10.11
C GLU A 43 -15.03 -20.42 10.88
N MET A 44 -13.86 -20.37 11.54
CA MET A 44 -13.39 -19.17 12.26
C MET A 44 -13.22 -17.98 11.32
N LEU A 45 -12.64 -18.22 10.14
CA LEU A 45 -12.54 -17.21 9.08
C LEU A 45 -13.91 -16.70 8.64
N SER A 46 -14.87 -17.61 8.43
CA SER A 46 -16.22 -17.26 8.02
C SER A 46 -16.92 -16.37 9.05
N VAL A 47 -16.72 -16.63 10.34
CA VAL A 47 -17.26 -15.78 11.43
C VAL A 47 -16.70 -14.37 11.35
N LEU A 48 -15.38 -14.20 11.17
CA LEU A 48 -14.77 -12.88 11.07
C LEU A 48 -15.19 -12.10 9.82
N VAL A 49 -15.31 -12.78 8.67
CA VAL A 49 -15.73 -12.18 7.40
C VAL A 49 -17.19 -11.72 7.43
N ASN A 50 -18.06 -12.54 8.03
CA ASN A 50 -19.49 -12.30 8.08
C ASN A 50 -19.93 -11.48 9.31
N SER A 51 -18.99 -11.11 10.17
CA SER A 51 -19.29 -10.24 11.32
C SER A 51 -19.86 -8.90 10.86
N SER A 52 -21.04 -8.57 11.40
CA SER A 52 -21.70 -7.27 11.23
C SER A 52 -21.01 -6.17 12.05
N VAL A 53 -20.17 -6.55 13.02
CA VAL A 53 -19.42 -5.63 13.88
C VAL A 53 -18.04 -5.38 13.29
N ARG A 54 -17.64 -4.11 13.26
CA ARG A 54 -16.28 -3.72 12.88
C ARG A 54 -15.31 -4.11 14.00
N TRP A 55 -14.54 -5.17 13.79
CA TRP A 55 -13.48 -5.61 14.71
C TRP A 55 -12.12 -5.01 14.35
N SER A 56 -11.95 -4.50 13.13
CA SER A 56 -10.69 -3.91 12.68
C SER A 56 -10.73 -2.39 12.64
N THR A 57 -9.71 -1.76 13.21
CA THR A 57 -9.52 -0.30 13.11
C THR A 57 -8.39 -0.03 12.14
N VAL A 58 -8.67 0.78 11.11
CA VAL A 58 -7.64 1.19 10.15
C VAL A 58 -7.35 2.65 10.42
N SER A 59 -6.10 2.95 10.73
CA SER A 59 -5.60 4.32 10.85
C SER A 59 -4.72 4.62 9.64
N VAL A 60 -5.00 5.73 8.97
CA VAL A 60 -4.18 6.20 7.85
C VAL A 60 -3.38 7.38 8.36
N ASN A 61 -2.05 7.28 8.30
CA ASN A 61 -1.19 8.43 8.56
C ASN A 61 -1.25 9.38 7.36
N ALA A 62 -2.22 10.29 7.37
CA ALA A 62 -2.49 11.21 6.28
C ALA A 62 -1.27 12.09 5.96
N GLU A 63 -0.50 12.51 6.98
CA GLU A 63 0.70 13.32 6.78
C GLU A 63 1.76 12.55 5.99
N VAL A 64 2.09 11.32 6.40
CA VAL A 64 3.05 10.48 5.69
C VAL A 64 2.55 10.15 4.29
N MET A 65 1.27 9.80 4.14
CA MET A 65 0.65 9.55 2.84
C MET A 65 0.79 10.77 1.91
N HIS A 66 0.45 11.96 2.38
CA HIS A 66 0.58 13.20 1.59
C HIS A 66 2.03 13.50 1.23
N ARG A 67 2.98 13.30 2.15
CA ARG A 67 4.42 13.46 1.88
C ARG A 67 4.93 12.45 0.83
N LEU A 68 4.46 11.21 0.87
CA LEU A 68 4.81 10.20 -0.14
C LEU A 68 4.25 10.57 -1.52
N LEU A 69 2.98 11.00 -1.57
CA LEU A 69 2.34 11.43 -2.81
C LEU A 69 2.94 12.71 -3.38
N SER A 70 3.39 13.65 -2.53
CA SER A 70 4.05 14.87 -2.99
C SER A 70 5.45 14.58 -3.54
N ARG A 71 6.20 13.64 -2.94
CA ARG A 71 7.50 13.20 -3.46
C ARG A 71 7.42 12.64 -4.88
N VAL A 72 6.38 11.88 -5.20
CA VAL A 72 6.16 11.39 -6.58
C VAL A 72 5.93 12.56 -7.53
N LYS A 73 5.13 13.56 -7.12
CA LYS A 73 4.90 14.77 -7.92
C LYS A 73 6.14 15.66 -8.06
N ASP A 74 7.02 15.68 -7.06
CA ASP A 74 8.27 16.44 -7.11
C ASP A 74 9.34 15.71 -7.92
N SER A 75 9.39 14.36 -7.91
CA SER A 75 10.20 13.59 -8.86
C SER A 75 9.77 13.79 -10.31
N ASP A 76 8.47 13.93 -10.59
CA ASP A 76 8.00 14.31 -11.94
C ASP A 76 8.47 15.71 -12.36
N LYS A 77 8.57 16.65 -11.41
CA LYS A 77 9.13 17.99 -11.67
C LYS A 77 10.65 17.96 -11.84
N GLU A 78 11.35 17.11 -11.11
CA GLU A 78 12.80 16.95 -11.24
C GLU A 78 13.18 16.33 -12.58
N ILE A 79 12.40 15.35 -13.07
CA ILE A 79 12.54 14.80 -14.43
C ILE A 79 12.23 15.88 -15.47
N GLN A 80 11.18 16.69 -15.30
CA GLN A 80 10.89 17.79 -16.22
C GLN A 80 11.95 18.89 -16.20
N MET A 81 12.55 19.21 -15.05
CA MET A 81 13.63 20.19 -14.93
C MET A 81 14.91 19.68 -15.58
N ILE A 82 15.24 18.38 -15.42
CA ILE A 82 16.36 17.73 -16.11
C ILE A 82 16.11 17.69 -17.62
N ASP A 83 14.91 17.34 -18.08
CA ASP A 83 14.58 17.29 -19.50
C ASP A 83 14.56 18.70 -20.14
N LEU A 84 14.11 19.70 -19.38
CA LEU A 84 14.17 21.12 -19.76
C LEU A 84 15.61 21.65 -19.78
N MET A 85 16.45 21.26 -18.82
CA MET A 85 17.89 21.61 -18.77
C MET A 85 18.72 20.87 -19.82
N LEU A 86 18.37 19.63 -20.19
CA LEU A 86 18.98 18.92 -21.32
C LEU A 86 18.56 19.56 -22.64
N LYS A 87 17.30 19.97 -22.78
CA LYS A 87 16.79 20.65 -23.98
C LYS A 87 17.37 22.06 -24.17
N TYR A 88 17.48 22.84 -23.11
CA TYR A 88 18.12 24.16 -23.17
C TYR A 88 19.65 24.10 -23.14
N GLY A 89 20.26 23.12 -22.46
CA GLY A 89 21.71 22.89 -22.47
C GLY A 89 22.25 22.43 -23.83
N ALA A 90 21.46 21.67 -24.60
CA ALA A 90 21.80 21.30 -25.97
C ALA A 90 21.73 22.49 -26.96
N SER A 91 20.96 23.53 -26.65
CA SER A 91 20.78 24.69 -27.55
C SER A 91 21.90 25.73 -27.47
N ILE A 92 22.75 25.69 -26.42
CA ILE A 92 23.90 26.61 -26.27
C ILE A 92 25.15 26.05 -26.99
N LEU A 93 25.26 24.73 -27.11
CA LEU A 93 26.35 24.07 -27.85
C LEU A 93 26.15 24.11 -29.37
N SER A 94 24.93 24.38 -29.87
CA SER A 94 24.63 24.46 -31.30
C SER A 94 24.72 25.86 -31.89
N LEU A 95 25.15 26.88 -31.12
CA LEU A 95 25.30 28.26 -31.58
C LEU A 95 26.76 28.75 -31.66
N ASP A 96 27.74 27.85 -31.57
CA ASP A 96 29.19 28.17 -31.74
C ASP A 96 29.78 27.59 -33.04
N GLN A 97 28.94 27.26 -34.04
CA GLN A 97 29.39 26.99 -35.41
C GLN A 97 28.60 27.84 -36.40
N ALA A 98 28.99 29.11 -36.53
CA ALA A 98 28.77 29.94 -37.71
C ALA A 98 29.92 30.95 -37.84
#